data_AF-A0A1W1XFC6-F1
#
_entry.id   AF-A0A1W1XFC6-F1
#
_cell.length_a   1.000
_cell.length_b   1.000
_cell.length_c   1.000
_cell.angle_alpha   90.00
_cell.angle_beta   90.00
_cell.angle_gamma   90.00
#
_symmetry.space_group_name_H-M   'P 1'
#
loop_
_entity.id
_entity.type
_entity.pdbx_description
1 polymer ?
#
loop_
_entity_poly.entity_id
_entity_poly.type
_entity_poly.pdbx_seq_one_letter_code
_entity_poly.pdbx_strand_id
1 'polypeptide(L)'
;MIQPAFWEAGPEGLWTPILDFRAGSSGCQWNCVACSRICPTAAIRRLSLEEKQGKGPFEAAGPVRMGLAFVDRSRCLPWALDRPCLVCEENCPVSPKAIQTREARVTIFQADRGTPASDERRLMLPGFSPPGDAALPEDVYLDSNSTANARPIPVTQWGHGWVRLDDRAPVSWKPERPGPVRLVRRLKRPHVDPLRCVGCGICQHECPVRGVPAIRVSAENESRHPKRRMVV
;
A
#
# COMPACT_ATOMS: atom_id res chain seq x y z
N MET A 1 -5.23 -19.32 11.13
CA MET A 1 -5.97 -18.04 11.11
C MET A 1 -6.81 -17.88 12.36
N ILE A 2 -7.76 -18.76 12.66
CA ILE A 2 -8.41 -18.75 13.98
C ILE A 2 -7.53 -19.55 14.94
N GLN A 3 -7.09 -18.96 16.03
CA GLN A 3 -6.32 -19.63 17.09
C GLN A 3 -6.86 -19.22 18.47
N PRO A 4 -6.78 -20.09 19.49
CA PRO A 4 -7.12 -19.68 20.84
C PRO A 4 -6.15 -18.61 21.32
N ALA A 5 -6.65 -17.55 21.94
CA ALA A 5 -5.83 -16.65 22.73
C ALA A 5 -5.29 -17.44 23.93
N PHE A 6 -3.99 -17.33 24.16
CA PHE A 6 -3.40 -17.75 25.42
C PHE A 6 -3.44 -16.55 26.35
N TRP A 7 -2.51 -15.60 26.16
CA TRP A 7 -2.34 -14.44 27.04
C TRP A 7 -2.64 -13.10 26.36
N GLU A 8 -2.93 -13.09 25.05
CA GLU A 8 -3.16 -11.87 24.27
C GLU A 8 -4.42 -11.10 24.67
N ALA A 9 -5.35 -11.74 25.38
CA ALA A 9 -6.65 -11.18 25.76
C ALA A 9 -6.87 -11.13 27.28
N GLY A 10 -5.79 -11.26 28.09
CA GLY A 10 -5.88 -11.33 29.56
C GLY A 10 -6.39 -12.70 30.06
N PRO A 11 -6.46 -12.89 31.40
CA PRO A 11 -6.94 -14.15 31.99
C PRO A 11 -8.39 -14.47 31.62
N GLU A 12 -9.23 -13.47 31.39
CA GLU A 12 -10.62 -13.62 30.91
C GLU A 12 -10.70 -14.03 29.43
N GLY A 13 -9.60 -13.85 28.68
CA GLY A 13 -9.50 -14.15 27.26
C GLY A 13 -8.89 -15.51 26.93
N LEU A 14 -8.46 -16.27 27.94
CA LEU A 14 -7.87 -17.61 27.77
C LEU A 14 -8.84 -18.53 27.01
N TRP A 15 -8.36 -19.16 25.93
CA TRP A 15 -9.14 -19.96 24.96
C TRP A 15 -10.10 -19.20 24.04
N THR A 16 -10.16 -17.87 24.11
CA THR A 16 -11.03 -17.08 23.21
C THR A 16 -10.44 -17.09 21.80
N PRO A 17 -11.21 -17.44 20.75
CA PRO A 17 -10.70 -17.46 19.38
C PRO A 17 -10.33 -16.06 18.88
N ILE A 18 -9.07 -15.87 18.51
CA ILE A 18 -8.55 -14.65 17.87
C ILE A 18 -8.23 -14.91 16.39
N LEU A 19 -8.36 -13.87 15.58
CA LEU A 19 -7.98 -13.89 14.17
C LEU A 19 -6.54 -13.42 14.01
N ASP A 20 -5.66 -14.36 13.68
CA ASP A 20 -4.28 -14.09 13.26
C ASP A 20 -4.12 -14.39 11.78
N PHE A 21 -4.03 -13.31 10.99
CA PHE A 21 -3.88 -13.40 9.55
C PHE A 21 -2.46 -13.79 9.12
N ARG A 22 -1.44 -13.76 10.00
CA ARG A 22 -0.08 -14.23 9.68
C ARG A 22 0.13 -15.71 9.96
N ALA A 23 -0.61 -16.28 10.92
CA ALA A 23 -0.46 -17.70 11.30
C ALA A 23 -1.03 -18.71 10.27
N GLY A 24 -1.88 -18.27 9.34
CA GLY A 24 -2.43 -19.13 8.28
C GLY A 24 -1.59 -19.13 7.00
N SER A 25 -2.01 -19.91 6.00
CA SER A 25 -1.48 -19.83 4.62
C SER A 25 -1.94 -18.61 3.85
N SER A 26 -2.98 -17.92 4.36
CA SER A 26 -3.55 -16.70 3.78
C SER A 26 -4.47 -16.01 4.80
N GLY A 27 -5.01 -14.85 4.41
CA GLY A 27 -6.19 -14.27 5.05
C GLY A 27 -7.48 -15.07 4.82
N CYS A 28 -8.63 -14.45 5.12
CA CYS A 28 -9.98 -14.99 4.94
C CYS A 28 -10.34 -14.99 3.45
N GLN A 29 -10.32 -16.18 2.86
CA GLN A 29 -10.56 -16.36 1.44
C GLN A 29 -11.98 -15.96 1.04
N TRP A 30 -12.11 -15.15 -0.01
CA TRP A 30 -13.39 -14.57 -0.46
C TRP A 30 -14.44 -15.63 -0.84
N ASN A 31 -14.00 -16.74 -1.42
CA ASN A 31 -14.85 -17.85 -1.88
C ASN A 31 -14.87 -19.05 -0.90
N CYS A 32 -14.67 -18.83 0.42
CA CYS A 32 -14.62 -19.90 1.41
C CYS A 32 -15.53 -19.65 2.62
N VAL A 33 -16.28 -20.67 3.05
CA VAL A 33 -17.10 -20.66 4.28
C VAL A 33 -16.81 -21.84 5.22
N ALA A 34 -15.65 -22.50 5.07
CA ALA A 34 -15.32 -23.73 5.80
C ALA A 34 -15.38 -23.56 7.33
N CYS A 35 -14.95 -22.41 7.86
CA CYS A 35 -15.01 -22.10 9.29
C CYS A 35 -16.43 -22.19 9.87
N SER A 36 -17.44 -21.78 9.10
CA SER A 36 -18.85 -21.84 9.50
C SER A 36 -19.44 -23.26 9.53
N ARG A 37 -18.77 -24.21 8.86
CA ARG A 37 -19.21 -25.61 8.78
C ARG A 37 -18.52 -26.48 9.84
N ILE A 38 -17.32 -26.11 10.25
CA ILE A 38 -16.49 -26.90 11.17
C ILE A 38 -16.55 -26.41 12.62
N CYS A 39 -17.08 -25.21 12.89
CA CYS A 39 -17.10 -24.64 14.23
C CYS A 39 -17.96 -25.49 15.20
N PRO A 40 -17.35 -26.15 16.21
CA PRO A 40 -18.06 -27.09 17.07
C PRO A 40 -18.96 -26.41 18.10
N THR A 41 -18.60 -25.18 18.53
CA THR A 41 -19.32 -24.43 19.56
C THR A 41 -20.40 -23.50 19.01
N ALA A 42 -20.60 -23.50 17.68
CA ALA A 42 -21.45 -22.53 16.99
C ALA A 42 -21.09 -21.05 17.23
N ALA A 43 -19.86 -20.75 17.68
CA ALA A 43 -19.35 -19.38 17.77
C ALA A 43 -19.32 -18.67 16.40
N ILE A 44 -19.21 -19.44 15.31
CA ILE A 44 -19.46 -18.99 13.94
C ILE A 44 -20.71 -19.71 13.44
N ARG A 45 -21.78 -18.95 13.20
CA ARG A 45 -23.00 -19.49 12.59
C ARG A 45 -22.73 -20.00 11.17
N ARG A 46 -23.56 -20.93 10.68
CA ARG A 46 -23.51 -21.37 9.28
C ARG A 46 -23.73 -20.18 8.35
N LEU A 47 -22.88 -20.09 7.32
CA LEU A 47 -22.89 -19.04 6.29
C LEU A 47 -22.93 -19.69 4.91
N SER A 48 -23.78 -19.18 4.03
CA SER A 48 -23.68 -19.47 2.59
C SER A 48 -22.59 -18.60 1.94
N LEU A 49 -22.12 -18.97 0.76
CA LEU A 49 -21.18 -18.14 0.01
C LEU A 49 -21.84 -16.83 -0.44
N GLU A 50 -23.10 -16.88 -0.85
CA GLU A 50 -23.87 -15.70 -1.25
C GLU A 50 -24.03 -14.73 -0.08
N GLU A 51 -24.33 -15.24 1.12
CA GLU A 51 -24.42 -14.42 2.32
C GLU A 51 -23.08 -13.80 2.68
N LYS A 52 -22.00 -14.59 2.67
CA LYS A 52 -20.65 -14.07 2.92
C LYS A 52 -20.30 -12.92 1.97
N GLN A 53 -20.66 -13.06 0.70
CA GLN A 53 -20.36 -12.10 -0.36
C GLN A 53 -21.38 -10.97 -0.46
N GLY A 54 -22.52 -11.05 0.23
CA GLY A 54 -23.60 -10.08 0.12
C GLY A 54 -24.27 -10.10 -1.26
N LYS A 55 -24.47 -11.28 -1.84
CA LYS A 55 -25.06 -11.46 -3.16
C LYS A 55 -26.47 -12.06 -3.07
N GLY A 56 -27.24 -11.91 -4.14
CA GLY A 56 -28.58 -12.47 -4.25
C GLY A 56 -29.50 -11.92 -3.14
N PRO A 57 -30.12 -12.77 -2.30
CA PRO A 57 -31.03 -12.30 -1.26
C PRO A 57 -30.34 -11.45 -0.17
N PHE A 58 -29.01 -11.41 -0.14
CA PHE A 58 -28.23 -10.66 0.87
C PHE A 58 -27.69 -9.32 0.36
N GLU A 59 -28.03 -8.88 -0.86
CA GLU A 59 -27.53 -7.61 -1.42
C GLU A 59 -27.85 -6.39 -0.54
N ALA A 60 -29.04 -6.35 0.06
CA ALA A 60 -29.44 -5.27 0.96
C ALA A 60 -28.60 -5.21 2.24
N ALA A 61 -28.12 -6.36 2.73
CA ALA A 61 -27.27 -6.44 3.92
C ALA A 61 -25.79 -6.20 3.60
N GLY A 62 -25.37 -6.49 2.36
CA GLY A 62 -23.98 -6.45 1.92
C GLY A 62 -23.14 -7.62 2.44
N PRO A 63 -21.84 -7.65 2.11
CA PRO A 63 -20.96 -8.76 2.47
C PRO A 63 -20.72 -8.83 3.98
N VAL A 64 -20.49 -10.05 4.48
CA VAL A 64 -20.07 -10.26 5.86
C VAL A 64 -18.66 -9.69 6.05
N ARG A 65 -18.56 -8.68 6.90
CA ARG A 65 -17.31 -8.02 7.27
C ARG A 65 -16.70 -8.72 8.48
N MET A 66 -15.46 -9.15 8.33
CA MET A 66 -14.63 -9.68 9.43
C MET A 66 -13.95 -8.56 10.23
N GLY A 67 -13.91 -7.34 9.67
CA GLY A 67 -13.21 -6.20 10.25
C GLY A 67 -12.85 -5.15 9.19
N LEU A 68 -11.87 -4.30 9.49
CA LEU A 68 -11.40 -3.24 8.62
C LEU A 68 -9.88 -3.14 8.65
N ALA A 69 -9.29 -2.98 7.46
CA ALA A 69 -7.85 -2.77 7.30
C ALA A 69 -7.47 -1.31 7.54
N PHE A 70 -6.39 -1.09 8.29
CA PHE A 70 -5.78 0.22 8.55
C PHE A 70 -4.32 0.19 8.12
N VAL A 71 -3.90 1.24 7.39
CA VAL A 71 -2.51 1.43 6.97
C VAL A 71 -1.77 2.27 8.01
N ASP A 72 -0.72 1.71 8.58
CA ASP A 72 0.26 2.43 9.39
C ASP A 72 1.25 3.16 8.46
N ARG A 73 1.07 4.47 8.35
CA ARG A 73 1.91 5.34 7.49
C ARG A 73 3.36 5.42 7.94
N SER A 74 3.66 5.13 9.20
CA SER A 74 5.03 5.12 9.73
C SER A 74 5.82 3.87 9.32
N ARG A 75 5.13 2.83 8.82
CA ARG A 75 5.74 1.56 8.41
C ARG A 75 5.54 1.21 6.95
N CYS A 76 4.49 1.74 6.33
CA CYS A 76 4.14 1.42 4.94
C CYS A 76 5.21 1.92 3.97
N LEU A 77 5.73 1.04 3.12
CA LEU A 77 6.87 1.35 2.24
C LEU A 77 6.68 2.62 1.39
N PRO A 78 5.53 2.87 0.74
CA PRO A 78 5.29 4.10 -0.03
C PRO A 78 5.04 5.35 0.82
N TRP A 79 4.80 5.21 2.12
CA TRP A 79 4.55 6.32 3.05
C TRP A 79 5.78 6.70 3.87
N ALA A 80 6.51 5.70 4.39
CA ALA A 80 7.60 5.88 5.34
C ALA A 80 8.98 5.90 4.68
N LEU A 81 9.17 5.15 3.59
CA LEU A 81 10.47 4.93 2.96
C LEU A 81 10.53 5.36 1.50
N ASP A 82 9.45 5.95 0.97
CA ASP A 82 9.32 6.36 -0.43
C ASP A 82 9.70 5.26 -1.45
N ARG A 83 9.34 4.02 -1.12
CA ARG A 83 9.56 2.83 -1.95
C ARG A 83 8.25 2.38 -2.61
N PRO A 84 8.26 2.01 -3.90
CA PRO A 84 7.07 1.52 -4.58
C PRO A 84 6.61 0.18 -3.97
N CYS A 85 5.31 0.04 -3.72
CA CYS A 85 4.69 -1.20 -3.23
C CYS A 85 3.18 -1.17 -3.51
N LEU A 86 2.67 -2.21 -4.18
CA LEU A 86 1.26 -2.34 -4.58
C LEU A 86 0.57 -3.60 -4.02
N VAL A 87 1.29 -4.39 -3.23
CA VAL A 87 0.88 -5.73 -2.77
C VAL A 87 -0.54 -5.77 -2.17
N CYS A 88 -0.89 -4.77 -1.36
CA CYS A 88 -2.21 -4.71 -0.71
C CYS A 88 -3.37 -4.40 -1.68
N GLU A 89 -3.13 -3.62 -2.73
CA GLU A 89 -4.10 -3.36 -3.79
C GLU A 89 -4.22 -4.58 -4.71
N GLU A 90 -3.10 -5.18 -5.11
CA GLU A 90 -3.05 -6.34 -6.00
C GLU A 90 -3.79 -7.54 -5.42
N ASN A 91 -3.60 -7.81 -4.12
CA ASN A 91 -4.21 -8.93 -3.43
C ASN A 91 -5.59 -8.64 -2.82
N CYS A 92 -6.17 -7.46 -3.06
CA CYS A 92 -7.51 -7.15 -2.58
C CYS A 92 -8.55 -8.00 -3.34
N PRO A 93 -9.28 -8.92 -2.67
CA PRO A 93 -10.10 -9.91 -3.39
C PRO A 93 -11.51 -9.41 -3.72
N VAL A 94 -11.92 -8.26 -3.20
CA VAL A 94 -13.26 -7.70 -3.41
C VAL A 94 -13.31 -6.88 -4.70
N SER A 95 -14.47 -6.87 -5.36
CA SER A 95 -14.73 -6.10 -6.56
C SER A 95 -15.98 -5.23 -6.36
N PRO A 96 -15.88 -3.89 -6.45
CA PRO A 96 -14.66 -3.09 -6.63
C PRO A 96 -13.65 -3.26 -5.47
N LYS A 97 -12.35 -3.09 -5.76
CA LYS A 97 -11.28 -3.20 -4.75
C LYS A 97 -11.53 -2.23 -3.59
N ALA A 98 -11.40 -2.73 -2.37
CA ALA A 98 -11.47 -1.92 -1.16
C ALA A 98 -10.16 -1.16 -0.88
N ILE A 99 -9.05 -1.59 -1.45
CA ILE A 99 -7.76 -0.92 -1.32
C ILE A 99 -7.42 -0.35 -2.69
N GLN A 100 -7.28 0.96 -2.77
CA GLN A 100 -6.96 1.70 -3.98
C GLN A 100 -5.71 2.53 -3.73
N THR A 101 -4.96 2.84 -4.77
CA THR A 101 -3.81 3.74 -4.65
C THR A 101 -4.13 5.14 -5.14
N ARG A 102 -3.48 6.13 -4.52
CA ARG A 102 -3.46 7.53 -4.96
C ARG A 102 -2.04 7.90 -5.38
N GLU A 103 -1.91 8.62 -6.49
CA GLU A 103 -0.61 9.14 -6.92
C GLU A 103 -0.09 10.16 -5.91
N ALA A 104 1.19 10.03 -5.58
CA ALA A 104 1.95 11.00 -4.78
C ALA A 104 3.27 11.29 -5.49
N ARG A 105 3.73 12.53 -5.37
CA ARG A 105 5.04 12.97 -5.84
C ARG A 105 5.88 13.31 -4.63
N VAL A 106 7.04 12.67 -4.48
CA VAL A 106 7.95 12.91 -3.37
C VAL A 106 9.30 13.33 -3.91
N THR A 107 9.82 14.44 -3.38
CA THR A 107 11.16 14.91 -3.72
C THR A 107 12.19 14.04 -3.02
N ILE A 108 13.00 13.32 -3.79
CA ILE A 108 14.09 12.48 -3.27
C ILE A 108 15.39 13.27 -3.11
N PHE A 109 15.55 14.33 -3.89
CA PHE A 109 16.72 15.21 -3.84
C PHE A 109 16.39 16.57 -4.44
N GLN A 110 17.03 17.62 -3.93
CA GLN A 110 16.95 18.97 -4.47
C GLN A 110 18.35 19.57 -4.51
N ALA A 111 18.68 20.20 -5.64
CA ALA A 111 19.86 21.04 -5.78
C ALA A 111 19.45 22.42 -6.28
N ASP A 112 20.22 23.44 -5.91
CA ASP A 112 19.98 24.82 -6.36
C ASP A 112 20.15 24.95 -7.88
N ARG A 113 21.06 24.16 -8.48
CA ARG A 113 21.29 24.09 -9.92
C ARG A 113 21.75 22.68 -10.32
N GLY A 114 21.34 22.24 -11.50
CA GLY A 114 21.94 21.08 -12.18
C GLY A 114 22.86 21.55 -13.30
N THR A 115 24.03 20.92 -13.43
CA THR A 115 25.01 21.29 -14.46
C THR A 115 25.03 20.22 -15.55
N PRO A 116 24.72 20.51 -16.82
CA PRO A 116 24.82 19.50 -17.88
C PRO A 116 26.27 19.05 -18.01
N ALA A 117 26.48 17.74 -18.11
CA ALA A 117 27.77 17.18 -18.49
C ALA A 117 28.02 17.40 -19.99
N SER A 118 29.30 17.44 -20.39
CA SER A 118 29.71 17.58 -21.78
C SER A 118 29.43 16.33 -22.63
N ASP A 119 29.20 15.17 -21.99
CA ASP A 119 28.77 13.93 -22.64
C ASP A 119 27.28 13.59 -22.32
N GLU A 120 26.57 13.08 -23.32
CA GLU A 120 25.40 12.19 -23.21
C GLU A 120 24.33 12.46 -22.12
N ARG A 121 23.42 13.44 -22.34
CA ARG A 121 22.16 13.65 -21.56
C ARG A 121 22.29 13.49 -20.03
N ARG A 122 23.50 13.71 -19.50
CA ARG A 122 23.83 13.52 -18.09
C ARG A 122 23.78 14.87 -17.39
N LEU A 123 23.14 14.88 -16.23
CA LEU A 123 23.02 16.04 -15.36
C LEU A 123 23.84 15.80 -14.10
N MET A 124 24.82 16.66 -13.86
CA MET A 124 25.61 16.67 -12.64
C MET A 124 24.81 17.34 -11.52
N LEU A 125 24.67 16.61 -10.42
CA LEU A 125 23.96 16.99 -9.21
C LEU A 125 24.87 16.73 -8.01
N PRO A 126 25.81 17.65 -7.69
CA PRO A 126 26.73 17.49 -6.57
C PRO A 126 25.98 17.19 -5.27
N GLY A 127 26.47 16.21 -4.51
CA GLY A 127 25.85 15.77 -3.25
C GLY A 127 24.67 14.80 -3.40
N PHE A 128 24.21 14.52 -4.63
CA PHE A 128 23.22 13.47 -4.84
C PHE A 128 23.83 12.08 -4.61
N SER A 129 23.12 11.24 -3.87
CA SER A 129 23.43 9.81 -3.76
C SER A 129 22.14 9.01 -4.03
N PRO A 130 22.20 7.94 -4.84
CA PRO A 130 21.06 7.06 -5.02
C PRO A 130 20.51 6.54 -3.68
N PRO A 131 19.18 6.50 -3.49
CA PRO A 131 18.57 6.00 -2.27
C PRO A 131 18.68 4.47 -2.18
N GLY A 132 19.43 3.99 -1.20
CA GLY A 132 19.62 2.55 -0.95
C GLY A 132 20.53 1.87 -1.99
N ASP A 133 20.19 0.62 -2.32
CA ASP A 133 20.87 -0.26 -3.28
C ASP A 133 20.25 -0.21 -4.69
N ALA A 134 19.34 0.73 -4.94
CA ALA A 134 18.58 0.78 -6.19
C ALA A 134 19.49 1.03 -7.40
N ALA A 135 19.70 -0.01 -8.22
CA ALA A 135 20.51 0.05 -9.43
C ALA A 135 19.89 0.94 -10.52
N LEU A 136 18.55 1.09 -10.51
CA LEU A 136 17.82 1.89 -11.49
C LEU A 136 16.81 2.87 -10.85
N PRO A 137 16.66 4.06 -11.43
CA PRO A 137 15.70 5.08 -11.01
C PRO A 137 14.26 4.78 -11.48
N GLU A 138 13.61 3.78 -10.88
CA GLU A 138 12.19 3.50 -11.18
C GLU A 138 11.28 4.63 -10.70
N ASP A 139 10.37 5.07 -11.58
CA ASP A 139 9.41 6.16 -11.35
C ASP A 139 10.03 7.49 -10.88
N VAL A 140 11.29 7.75 -11.22
CA VAL A 140 11.99 9.00 -10.89
C VAL A 140 12.03 9.92 -12.10
N TYR A 141 11.73 11.19 -11.85
CA TYR A 141 11.68 12.23 -12.85
C TYR A 141 12.47 13.45 -12.40
N LEU A 142 13.02 14.15 -13.37
CA LEU A 142 13.51 15.49 -13.19
C LEU A 142 12.32 16.45 -13.19
N ASP A 143 12.16 17.17 -12.09
CA ASP A 143 11.24 18.28 -11.95
C ASP A 143 12.08 19.56 -11.85
N SER A 144 12.13 20.29 -12.96
CA SER A 144 12.69 21.63 -13.04
C SER A 144 11.54 22.61 -13.13
N ASN A 145 11.71 23.81 -12.59
CA ASN A 145 10.75 24.91 -12.51
C ASN A 145 10.26 25.43 -13.88
N SER A 146 9.66 24.54 -14.67
CA SER A 146 9.08 24.75 -15.98
C SER A 146 7.57 24.94 -15.81
N THR A 147 6.95 25.59 -16.79
CA THR A 147 5.52 25.93 -16.79
C THR A 147 4.64 24.74 -16.41
N ALA A 148 3.44 24.97 -15.89
CA ALA A 148 2.50 23.95 -15.39
C ALA A 148 2.18 22.79 -16.38
N ASN A 149 2.58 22.90 -17.65
CA ASN A 149 2.39 21.91 -18.72
C ASN A 149 3.66 21.15 -19.14
N ALA A 150 4.80 21.37 -18.48
CA ALA A 150 6.02 20.67 -18.81
C ALA A 150 5.93 19.20 -18.41
N ARG A 151 6.12 18.30 -19.39
CA ARG A 151 6.12 16.87 -19.13
C ARG A 151 7.36 16.52 -18.27
N PRO A 152 7.19 15.79 -17.17
CA PRO A 152 8.31 15.39 -16.33
C PRO A 152 9.26 14.49 -17.14
N ILE A 153 10.56 14.80 -17.07
CA ILE A 153 11.60 14.09 -17.82
C ILE A 153 12.02 12.86 -17.00
N PRO A 154 11.82 11.63 -17.48
CA PRO A 154 12.26 10.44 -16.76
C PRO A 154 13.78 10.43 -16.57
N VAL A 155 14.22 9.93 -15.43
CA VAL A 155 15.62 9.59 -15.19
C VAL A 155 15.81 8.11 -15.55
N THR A 156 16.81 7.78 -16.37
CA THR A 156 17.04 6.40 -16.86
C THR A 156 18.17 5.68 -16.11
N GLN A 157 19.15 6.43 -15.60
CA GLN A 157 20.28 5.91 -14.83
C GLN A 157 20.74 6.96 -13.83
N TRP A 158 21.49 6.53 -12.82
CA TRP A 158 22.08 7.43 -11.83
C TRP A 158 23.38 6.88 -11.26
N GLY A 159 24.14 7.76 -10.62
CA GLY A 159 25.27 7.42 -9.78
C GLY A 159 25.50 8.51 -8.74
N HIS A 160 26.56 8.37 -7.96
CA HIS A 160 26.93 9.40 -7.00
C HIS A 160 27.26 10.71 -7.74
N GLY A 161 26.49 11.76 -7.44
CA GLY A 161 26.68 13.09 -7.99
C GLY A 161 26.11 13.32 -9.41
N TRP A 162 25.42 12.35 -10.01
CA TRP A 162 24.89 12.50 -11.38
C TRP A 162 23.66 11.65 -11.68
N VAL A 163 22.89 12.09 -12.67
CA VAL A 163 21.75 11.36 -13.24
C VAL A 163 21.76 11.42 -14.75
N ARG A 164 21.21 10.40 -15.42
CA ARG A 164 21.00 10.38 -16.89
C ARG A 164 19.54 10.60 -17.20
N LEU A 165 19.25 11.54 -18.07
CA LEU A 165 17.90 11.87 -18.51
C LEU A 165 17.50 10.98 -19.71
N ASP A 166 16.20 10.73 -19.83
CA ASP A 166 15.59 10.06 -20.98
C ASP A 166 15.81 10.83 -22.28
N ASP A 167 15.63 10.15 -23.42
CA ASP A 167 15.92 10.69 -24.74
C ASP A 167 15.04 11.88 -25.14
N ARG A 168 13.92 12.06 -24.42
CA ARG A 168 13.06 13.25 -24.48
C ARG A 168 13.76 14.53 -24.05
N ALA A 169 14.84 14.43 -23.26
CA ALA A 169 15.66 15.58 -22.90
C ALA A 169 16.66 15.90 -24.01
N PRO A 170 16.84 17.19 -24.35
CA PRO A 170 17.92 17.60 -25.23
C PRO A 170 19.29 17.24 -24.63
N VAL A 171 20.25 16.93 -25.50
CA VAL A 171 21.66 16.83 -25.13
C VAL A 171 22.10 18.21 -24.61
N SER A 172 22.74 18.27 -23.45
CA SER A 172 23.00 19.51 -22.69
C SER A 172 21.74 20.23 -22.17
N TRP A 173 20.83 19.47 -21.57
CA TRP A 173 19.63 20.01 -20.92
C TRP A 173 19.96 21.16 -19.95
N LYS A 174 19.18 22.24 -20.03
CA LYS A 174 19.21 23.39 -19.12
C LYS A 174 17.78 23.73 -18.69
N PRO A 175 17.57 24.19 -17.45
CA PRO A 175 16.24 24.62 -17.02
C PRO A 175 15.84 25.89 -17.78
N GLU A 176 14.56 25.99 -18.16
CA GLU A 176 14.00 27.17 -18.85
C GLU A 176 14.10 28.45 -18.01
N ARG A 177 14.02 28.30 -16.68
CA ARG A 177 14.17 29.40 -15.72
C ARG A 177 15.21 29.04 -14.66
N PRO A 178 16.01 30.01 -14.18
CA PRO A 178 16.87 29.80 -13.02
C PRO A 178 16.02 29.36 -11.82
N GLY A 179 16.43 28.30 -11.15
CA GLY A 179 15.71 27.77 -10.00
C GLY A 179 16.19 26.37 -9.62
N PRO A 180 15.71 25.88 -8.46
CA PRO A 180 16.12 24.57 -7.98
C PRO A 180 15.66 23.47 -8.93
N VAL A 181 16.50 22.45 -9.05
CA VAL A 181 16.22 21.22 -9.77
C VAL A 181 15.90 20.14 -8.73
N ARG A 182 14.78 19.45 -8.91
CA ARG A 182 14.34 18.40 -8.02
C ARG A 182 14.36 17.06 -8.75
N LEU A 183 14.79 16.03 -8.05
CA LEU A 183 14.48 14.66 -8.41
C LEU A 183 13.22 14.29 -7.65
N VAL A 184 12.19 13.88 -8.39
CA VAL A 184 10.87 13.55 -7.84
C VAL A 184 10.54 12.12 -8.19
N ARG A 185 10.22 11.31 -7.18
CA ARG A 185 9.67 9.98 -7.38
C ARG A 185 8.15 10.02 -7.38
N ARG A 186 7.53 9.39 -8.38
CA ARG A 186 6.09 9.12 -8.38
C ARG A 186 5.85 7.83 -7.63
N LEU A 187 4.93 7.86 -6.67
CA LEU A 187 4.57 6.73 -5.84
C LEU A 187 3.06 6.54 -5.85
N LYS A 188 2.65 5.29 -5.66
CA LYS A 188 1.25 4.91 -5.46
C LYS A 188 1.06 4.60 -3.97
N ARG A 189 0.36 5.48 -3.26
CA ARG A 189 0.12 5.35 -1.81
C ARG A 189 -1.23 4.67 -1.56
N PRO A 190 -1.28 3.58 -0.79
CA PRO A 190 -2.50 2.83 -0.57
C PRO A 190 -3.48 3.59 0.35
N HIS A 191 -4.77 3.46 0.04
CA HIS A 191 -5.90 3.98 0.80
C HIS A 191 -6.97 2.89 0.89
N VAL A 192 -7.52 2.68 2.09
CA VAL A 192 -8.59 1.71 2.33
C VAL A 192 -9.93 2.42 2.31
N ASP A 193 -10.86 1.93 1.49
CA ASP A 193 -12.27 2.31 1.50
C ASP A 193 -13.00 1.49 2.58
N PRO A 194 -13.46 2.11 3.68
CA PRO A 194 -14.12 1.40 4.77
C PRO A 194 -15.49 0.84 4.41
N LEU A 195 -16.16 1.35 3.36
CA LEU A 195 -17.46 0.85 2.93
C LEU A 195 -17.32 -0.47 2.16
N ARG A 196 -16.20 -0.67 1.48
CA ARG A 196 -15.92 -1.87 0.67
C ARG A 196 -15.06 -2.91 1.39
N CYS A 197 -14.26 -2.49 2.36
CA CYS A 197 -13.38 -3.41 3.07
C CYS A 197 -14.20 -4.42 3.88
N VAL A 198 -13.86 -5.71 3.71
CA VAL A 198 -14.50 -6.82 4.44
C VAL A 198 -13.59 -7.42 5.52
N GLY A 199 -12.42 -6.80 5.77
CA GLY A 199 -11.50 -7.25 6.80
C GLY A 199 -10.91 -8.65 6.55
N CYS A 200 -10.75 -9.06 5.28
CA CYS A 200 -10.29 -10.41 4.99
C CYS A 200 -8.83 -10.66 5.44
N GLY A 201 -8.02 -9.63 5.65
CA GLY A 201 -6.66 -9.78 6.17
C GLY A 201 -5.63 -10.35 5.19
N ILE A 202 -5.98 -10.57 3.92
CA ILE A 202 -5.01 -10.97 2.88
C ILE A 202 -3.92 -9.91 2.75
N CYS A 203 -4.29 -8.62 2.74
CA CYS A 203 -3.33 -7.52 2.70
C CYS A 203 -2.37 -7.49 3.89
N GLN A 204 -2.81 -7.92 5.08
CA GLN A 204 -1.95 -8.05 6.26
C GLN A 204 -1.01 -9.25 6.15
N HIS A 205 -1.51 -10.37 5.65
CA HIS A 205 -0.74 -11.60 5.43
C HIS A 205 0.41 -11.36 4.44
N GLU A 206 0.08 -10.80 3.27
CA GLU A 206 0.99 -10.53 2.17
C GLU A 206 1.91 -9.32 2.41
N CYS A 207 1.69 -8.57 3.48
CA CYS A 207 2.48 -7.37 3.75
C CYS A 207 3.98 -7.73 3.87
N PRO A 208 4.85 -7.16 3.01
CA PRO A 208 6.27 -7.51 2.99
C PRO A 208 7.05 -6.96 4.19
N VAL A 209 6.45 -6.04 4.95
CA VAL A 209 7.05 -5.48 6.16
C VAL A 209 7.15 -6.58 7.23
N ARG A 210 8.38 -6.88 7.65
CA ARG A 210 8.71 -7.88 8.68
C ARG A 210 8.36 -7.35 10.09
N GLY A 211 8.14 -8.26 11.02
CA GLY A 211 7.62 -7.95 12.35
C GLY A 211 6.16 -7.50 12.27
N VAL A 212 5.87 -6.26 12.68
CA VAL A 212 4.52 -5.70 12.62
C VAL A 212 4.18 -5.27 11.18
N PRO A 213 3.12 -5.83 10.56
CA PRO A 213 2.69 -5.43 9.21
C PRO A 213 2.33 -3.95 9.14
N ALA A 214 2.61 -3.31 8.00
CA ALA A 214 2.22 -1.93 7.76
C ALA A 214 0.73 -1.73 7.44
N ILE A 215 0.01 -2.80 7.10
CA ILE A 215 -1.44 -2.78 6.99
C ILE A 215 -1.98 -3.92 7.86
N ARG A 216 -2.93 -3.60 8.73
CA ARG A 216 -3.48 -4.55 9.71
C ARG A 216 -4.99 -4.46 9.75
N VAL A 217 -5.64 -5.60 9.89
CA VAL A 217 -7.08 -5.68 10.13
C VAL A 217 -7.34 -5.62 11.62
N SER A 218 -8.25 -4.75 12.02
CA SER A 218 -8.85 -4.74 13.35
C SER A 218 -10.31 -5.19 13.26
N ALA A 219 -10.95 -5.41 14.40
CA ALA A 219 -12.36 -5.77 14.46
C ALA A 219 -13.32 -4.59 14.19
N GLU A 220 -12.79 -3.40 13.92
CA GLU A 220 -13.60 -2.25 13.50
C GLU A 220 -14.40 -2.58 12.23
N ASN A 221 -15.64 -2.12 12.18
CA ASN A 221 -16.61 -2.35 11.11
C ASN A 221 -16.97 -3.83 10.84
N GLU A 222 -16.73 -4.75 11.78
CA GLU A 222 -17.16 -6.14 11.62
C GLU A 222 -18.69 -6.33 11.75
N SER A 223 -19.24 -7.31 11.03
CA SER A 223 -20.69 -7.57 11.01
C SER A 223 -21.24 -8.22 12.29
N ARG A 224 -20.38 -8.81 13.14
CA ARG A 224 -20.81 -9.60 14.31
C ARG A 224 -21.26 -8.73 15.49
N HIS A 225 -20.71 -7.53 15.62
CA HIS A 225 -20.95 -6.66 16.77
C HIS A 225 -21.39 -5.27 16.32
N PRO A 226 -22.67 -4.89 16.51
CA PRO A 226 -23.19 -3.59 16.11
C PRO A 226 -22.41 -2.40 16.69
N LYS A 227 -21.87 -2.56 17.91
CA LYS A 227 -21.06 -1.54 18.59
C LYS A 227 -19.73 -1.23 17.90
N ARG A 228 -19.25 -2.10 17.01
CA ARG A 228 -18.02 -1.93 16.24
C ARG A 228 -18.27 -1.32 14.86
N ARG A 229 -19.51 -0.92 14.55
CA ARG A 229 -19.82 -0.27 13.27
C ARG A 229 -19.11 1.08 13.20
N MET A 230 -18.36 1.30 12.12
CA MET A 230 -17.65 2.56 11.92
C MET A 230 -18.64 3.68 11.57
N VAL A 231 -18.39 4.87 12.11
CA VAL A 231 -19.03 6.12 11.67
C VAL A 231 -18.26 6.58 10.43
N VAL A 232 -18.81 6.31 9.25
CA VAL A 232 -18.26 6.69 7.95
C VAL A 232 -19.26 7.57 7.23
#